data_AF-A0A9E2XE85-F1
#
_entry.id   AF-A0A9E2XE85-F1
#
_cell.length_a   1.000
_cell.length_b   1.000
_cell.length_c   1.000
_cell.angle_alpha   90.00
_cell.angle_beta   90.00
_cell.angle_gamma   90.00
#
_symmetry.space_group_name_H-M   'P 1'
#
loop_
_entity.id
_entity.type
_entity.pdbx_description
1 polymer ?
#
loop_
_entity_poly.entity_id
_entity_poly.type
_entity_poly.pdbx_seq_one_letter_code
_entity_poly.pdbx_strand_id
1 'polypeptide(L)'
;RFPDLNFAFLEGGVGWGCQLFADLIEHWERRGAKGIAYIDPKKLDRKLLRSLVDKYGYDDVAAELDKRDGWPIAEEDEPTGGVPVLDDFAACKISRKQDWIDLYAKPYYFGCEADDRMNVTAFGRGNPFGARINAIFSSDIGQFDVPNMLSPVPEAYELVEDELITPADFRDFTFANAVRLWGQQNPRFFEGTSVAKAAAAELNAAPAKAAAE
;
A
#
# COMPACT_ATOMS: atom_id res chain seq x y z
N ARG A 1 10.77 12.46 5.63
CA ARG A 1 12.08 13.15 5.53
C ARG A 1 12.58 13.30 4.08
N PHE A 2 12.08 12.53 3.11
CA PHE A 2 12.49 12.64 1.70
C PHE A 2 11.27 12.48 0.77
N PRO A 3 10.42 13.52 0.63
CA PRO A 3 9.17 13.40 -0.14
C PRO A 3 9.39 13.18 -1.64
N ASP A 4 10.56 13.55 -2.16
CA ASP A 4 10.91 13.45 -3.58
C ASP A 4 11.74 12.20 -3.91
N LEU A 5 12.00 11.34 -2.92
CA LEU A 5 12.82 10.14 -3.09
C LEU A 5 11.94 8.94 -3.49
N ASN A 6 12.08 8.48 -4.73
CA ASN A 6 11.69 7.12 -5.10
C ASN A 6 12.48 6.09 -4.29
N PHE A 7 11.78 5.09 -3.75
CA PHE A 7 12.34 4.05 -2.91
C PHE A 7 11.97 2.68 -3.46
N ALA A 8 12.96 1.80 -3.57
CA ALA A 8 12.77 0.43 -4.02
C ALA A 8 13.04 -0.54 -2.88
N PHE A 9 12.06 -1.40 -2.58
CA PHE A 9 12.24 -2.57 -1.75
C PHE A 9 12.86 -3.66 -2.61
N LEU A 10 14.04 -4.13 -2.22
CA LEU A 10 14.79 -5.11 -3.02
C LEU A 10 14.04 -6.45 -3.11
N GLU A 11 13.49 -6.89 -1.97
CA GLU A 11 12.85 -8.20 -1.79
C GLU A 11 11.45 -8.07 -1.19
N GLY A 12 10.67 -9.15 -1.29
CA GLY A 12 9.34 -9.30 -0.69
C GLY A 12 8.17 -9.24 -1.69
N GLY A 13 8.45 -8.87 -2.95
CA GLY A 13 7.48 -8.90 -4.04
C GLY A 13 6.42 -7.79 -3.96
N VAL A 14 5.81 -7.53 -5.11
CA VAL A 14 4.76 -6.51 -5.22
C VAL A 14 3.45 -6.93 -4.55
N GLY A 15 3.21 -8.24 -4.34
CA GLY A 15 2.05 -8.72 -3.60
C GLY A 15 1.99 -8.13 -2.18
N TRP A 16 3.12 -8.11 -1.48
CA TRP A 16 3.25 -7.44 -0.18
C TRP A 16 3.01 -5.93 -0.30
N GLY A 17 3.58 -5.29 -1.33
CA GLY A 17 3.37 -3.86 -1.59
C GLY A 17 1.91 -3.48 -1.85
N CYS A 18 1.15 -4.33 -2.55
CA CYS A 18 -0.29 -4.14 -2.78
C CYS A 18 -1.09 -4.31 -1.48
N GLN A 19 -0.77 -5.33 -0.68
CA GLN A 19 -1.42 -5.54 0.61
C GLN A 19 -1.16 -4.36 1.55
N LEU A 20 0.09 -3.93 1.69
CA LEU A 20 0.46 -2.79 2.52
C LEU A 20 -0.29 -1.51 2.09
N PHE A 21 -0.49 -1.32 0.78
CA PHE A 21 -1.26 -0.17 0.28
C PHE A 21 -2.71 -0.18 0.77
N ALA A 22 -3.38 -1.35 0.68
CA ALA A 22 -4.74 -1.52 1.19
C ALA A 22 -4.80 -1.33 2.72
N ASP A 23 -3.92 -2.01 3.45
CA ASP A 23 -3.88 -1.96 4.91
C ASP A 23 -3.66 -0.52 5.44
N LEU A 24 -2.78 0.26 4.80
CA LEU A 24 -2.57 1.66 5.19
C LEU A 24 -3.84 2.52 5.02
N ILE A 25 -4.61 2.29 3.95
CA ILE A 25 -5.87 3.01 3.71
C ILE A 25 -6.91 2.60 4.75
N GLU A 26 -7.08 1.31 5.00
CA GLU A 26 -8.02 0.81 6.01
C GLU A 26 -7.67 1.30 7.42
N HIS A 27 -6.37 1.30 7.75
CA HIS A 27 -5.90 1.87 9.00
C HIS A 27 -6.14 3.38 9.07
N TRP A 28 -5.95 4.13 7.99
CA TRP A 28 -6.27 5.57 7.96
C TRP A 28 -7.76 5.84 8.16
N GLU A 29 -8.65 5.01 7.61
CA GLU A 29 -10.11 5.15 7.84
C GLU A 29 -10.49 4.98 9.32
N ARG A 30 -9.74 4.16 10.07
CA ARG A 30 -9.98 3.86 11.48
C ARG A 30 -9.22 4.80 12.44
N ARG A 31 -7.97 5.12 12.10
CA ARG A 31 -6.98 5.76 12.97
C ARG A 31 -6.57 7.16 12.49
N GLY A 32 -7.11 7.61 11.35
CA GLY A 32 -7.05 9.00 10.93
C GLY A 32 -8.02 9.90 11.69
N ALA A 33 -7.93 11.22 11.52
CA ALA A 33 -8.74 12.19 12.27
C ALA A 33 -10.25 11.88 12.29
N LYS A 34 -10.83 11.48 11.16
CA LYS A 34 -12.25 11.11 11.07
C LYS A 34 -12.56 9.79 11.78
N GLY A 35 -11.68 8.80 11.66
CA GLY A 35 -11.83 7.50 12.31
C GLY A 35 -11.77 7.61 13.83
N ILE A 36 -10.75 8.31 14.35
CA ILE A 36 -10.61 8.62 15.78
C ILE A 36 -11.82 9.40 16.30
N ALA A 37 -12.28 10.42 15.56
CA ALA A 37 -13.46 11.16 15.95
C ALA A 37 -14.73 10.29 15.94
N TYR A 38 -14.84 9.28 15.08
CA TYR A 38 -15.97 8.37 15.04
C TYR A 38 -16.02 7.44 16.26
N ILE A 39 -14.86 6.94 16.69
CA ILE A 39 -14.73 6.03 17.85
C ILE A 39 -14.52 6.75 19.19
N ASP A 40 -14.70 8.07 19.24
CA ASP A 40 -14.60 8.85 20.48
C ASP A 40 -15.48 8.22 21.58
N PRO A 41 -14.90 7.70 22.69
CA PRO A 41 -15.65 7.02 23.73
C PRO A 41 -16.78 7.87 24.33
N LYS A 42 -16.65 9.20 24.28
CA LYS A 42 -17.68 10.15 24.76
C LYS A 42 -18.96 10.11 23.93
N LYS A 43 -18.93 9.53 22.72
CA LYS A 43 -20.11 9.36 21.85
C LYS A 43 -20.92 8.10 22.14
N LEU A 44 -20.46 7.24 23.05
CA LEU A 44 -21.19 6.03 23.45
C LEU A 44 -22.56 6.39 24.05
N ASP A 45 -23.65 5.88 23.46
CA ASP A 45 -24.98 5.95 24.06
C ASP A 45 -25.09 4.93 25.20
N ARG A 46 -24.71 5.36 26.40
CA ARG A 46 -24.71 4.52 27.60
C ARG A 46 -26.10 4.05 28.00
N LYS A 47 -27.14 4.83 27.69
CA LYS A 47 -28.53 4.45 28.00
C LYS A 47 -28.99 3.32 27.09
N LEU A 48 -28.69 3.42 25.80
CA LEU A 48 -28.95 2.35 24.86
C LEU A 48 -28.16 1.09 25.23
N LEU A 49 -26.86 1.22 25.52
CA LEU A 49 -26.03 0.10 25.96
C LEU A 49 -26.64 -0.62 27.17
N ARG A 50 -27.02 0.12 28.22
CA ARG A 50 -27.67 -0.47 29.40
C ARG A 50 -28.97 -1.19 29.04
N SER A 51 -29.83 -0.57 28.22
CA SER A 51 -31.09 -1.19 27.81
C SER A 51 -30.89 -2.50 27.03
N LEU A 52 -29.80 -2.63 26.26
CA LEU A 52 -29.45 -3.85 25.56
C LEU A 52 -28.93 -4.92 26.52
N VAL A 53 -28.09 -4.52 27.48
CA VAL A 53 -27.59 -5.42 28.54
C VAL A 53 -28.75 -6.03 29.34
N ASP A 54 -29.71 -5.21 29.76
CA ASP A 54 -30.90 -5.68 30.48
C ASP A 54 -31.77 -6.61 29.59
N LYS A 55 -31.94 -6.25 28.31
CA LYS A 55 -32.77 -7.03 27.38
C LYS A 55 -32.23 -8.44 27.13
N TYR A 56 -30.91 -8.60 27.08
CA TYR A 56 -30.27 -9.87 26.73
C TYR A 56 -29.76 -10.66 27.95
N GLY A 57 -29.91 -10.14 29.18
CA GLY A 57 -29.69 -10.88 30.41
C GLY A 57 -28.21 -11.04 30.80
N TYR A 58 -27.40 -10.00 30.62
CA TYR A 58 -25.99 -9.97 31.03
C TYR A 58 -25.82 -9.32 32.41
N ASP A 59 -26.24 -10.01 33.47
CA ASP A 59 -26.29 -9.47 34.84
C ASP A 59 -24.92 -9.05 35.40
N ASP A 60 -23.86 -9.78 35.03
CA ASP A 60 -22.47 -9.47 35.38
C ASP A 60 -22.00 -8.16 34.72
N VAL A 61 -22.31 -7.98 33.45
CA VAL A 61 -22.03 -6.73 32.71
C VAL A 61 -22.86 -5.58 33.27
N ALA A 62 -24.14 -5.80 33.61
CA ALA A 62 -24.99 -4.78 34.21
C ALA A 62 -24.39 -4.26 35.53
N ALA A 63 -23.91 -5.18 36.38
CA ALA A 63 -23.27 -4.83 37.65
C ALA A 63 -21.98 -4.02 37.46
N GLU A 64 -21.17 -4.32 36.43
CA GLU A 64 -19.97 -3.52 36.11
C GLU A 64 -20.32 -2.14 35.56
N LEU A 65 -21.31 -2.04 34.67
CA LEU A 65 -21.78 -0.75 34.16
C LEU A 65 -22.34 0.13 35.29
N ASP A 66 -23.08 -0.45 36.24
CA ASP A 66 -23.62 0.27 37.40
C ASP A 66 -22.53 0.84 38.31
N LYS A 67 -21.41 0.11 38.48
CA LYS A 67 -20.23 0.62 39.22
C LYS A 67 -19.57 1.82 38.54
N ARG A 68 -19.76 1.99 37.22
CA ARG A 68 -19.01 2.90 36.36
C ARG A 68 -19.90 3.92 35.65
N ASP A 69 -21.09 4.21 36.14
CA ASP A 69 -22.04 5.17 35.52
C ASP A 69 -22.29 4.86 34.02
N GLY A 70 -22.47 3.59 33.70
CA GLY A 70 -22.73 3.11 32.34
C GLY A 70 -21.50 3.08 31.43
N TRP A 71 -20.29 3.33 31.96
CA TRP A 71 -19.05 3.17 31.21
C TRP A 71 -18.58 1.72 31.21
N PRO A 72 -18.22 1.16 30.04
CA PRO A 72 -17.59 -0.15 29.98
C PRO A 72 -16.27 -0.18 30.75
N ILE A 73 -15.35 0.76 30.50
CA ILE A 73 -14.03 0.84 31.14
C ILE A 73 -13.58 2.31 31.26
N ALA A 74 -13.89 2.96 32.38
CA ALA A 74 -13.60 4.38 32.58
C ALA A 74 -12.09 4.70 32.64
N GLU A 75 -11.26 3.75 33.08
CA GLU A 75 -9.80 3.92 33.12
C GLU A 75 -9.15 3.88 31.72
N GLU A 76 -9.88 3.39 30.71
CA GLU A 76 -9.44 3.28 29.31
C GLU A 76 -10.04 4.38 28.42
N ASP A 77 -10.65 5.42 28.99
CA ASP A 77 -11.21 6.53 28.20
C ASP A 77 -10.16 7.62 27.84
N GLU A 78 -8.98 7.57 28.46
CA GLU A 78 -7.82 8.39 28.08
C GLU A 78 -6.53 7.56 27.87
N PRO A 79 -6.54 6.41 27.16
CA PRO A 79 -5.37 5.54 27.01
C PRO A 79 -4.48 6.06 25.87
N THR A 80 -4.44 7.38 25.70
CA THR A 80 -3.67 8.05 24.65
C THR A 80 -2.17 8.05 24.96
N GLY A 81 -1.78 7.68 26.19
CA GLY A 81 -0.40 7.77 26.65
C GLY A 81 0.12 9.21 26.72
N GLY A 82 -0.77 10.21 26.76
CA GLY A 82 -0.40 11.62 26.72
C GLY A 82 0.01 12.14 25.34
N VAL A 83 -0.29 11.39 24.27
CA VAL A 83 0.02 11.81 22.90
C VAL A 83 -0.90 12.97 22.48
N PRO A 84 -0.35 14.12 22.05
CA PRO A 84 -1.15 15.31 21.73
C PRO A 84 -1.89 15.22 20.39
N VAL A 85 -1.46 14.33 19.49
CA VAL A 85 -2.06 14.12 18.17
C VAL A 85 -2.43 12.66 18.05
N LEU A 86 -3.73 12.36 18.11
CA LEU A 86 -4.24 10.98 18.07
C LEU A 86 -4.36 10.42 16.64
N ASP A 87 -4.34 11.29 15.63
CA ASP A 87 -4.33 10.89 14.23
C ASP A 87 -2.93 10.40 13.84
N ASP A 88 -2.78 9.09 13.69
CA ASP A 88 -1.51 8.44 13.33
C ASP A 88 -0.97 8.87 11.96
N PHE A 89 -1.84 9.40 11.10
CA PHE A 89 -1.54 9.81 9.73
C PHE A 89 -1.45 11.33 9.59
N ALA A 90 -1.52 12.10 10.68
CA ALA A 90 -1.53 13.57 10.64
C ALA A 90 -0.37 14.17 9.85
N ALA A 91 0.82 13.53 9.89
CA ALA A 91 2.00 13.97 9.15
C ALA A 91 1.85 13.85 7.63
N CYS A 92 1.02 12.90 7.14
CA CYS A 92 0.79 12.66 5.72
C CYS A 92 -0.14 13.70 5.09
N LYS A 93 -0.95 14.41 5.89
CA LYS A 93 -1.88 15.46 5.44
C LYS A 93 -2.84 14.98 4.32
N ILE A 94 -3.29 13.74 4.41
CA ILE A 94 -4.16 13.10 3.43
C ILE A 94 -5.54 13.74 3.49
N SER A 95 -6.01 14.24 2.35
CA SER A 95 -7.28 14.97 2.19
C SER A 95 -8.14 14.43 1.05
N ARG A 96 -7.53 13.75 0.07
CA ARG A 96 -8.18 13.21 -1.14
C ARG A 96 -7.50 11.92 -1.60
N LYS A 97 -8.20 11.17 -2.45
CA LYS A 97 -7.70 9.90 -3.03
C LYS A 97 -6.34 10.06 -3.72
N GLN A 98 -6.13 11.16 -4.42
CA GLN A 98 -4.87 11.44 -5.12
C GLN A 98 -3.65 11.46 -4.18
N ASP A 99 -3.84 11.85 -2.92
CA ASP A 99 -2.73 11.93 -1.97
C ASP A 99 -2.15 10.53 -1.68
N TRP A 100 -2.97 9.47 -1.72
CA TRP A 100 -2.51 8.08 -1.60
C TRP A 100 -1.66 7.64 -2.79
N ILE A 101 -2.08 8.04 -3.98
CA ILE A 101 -1.33 7.76 -5.21
C ILE A 101 0.03 8.47 -5.16
N ASP A 102 0.03 9.73 -4.72
CA ASP A 102 1.23 10.56 -4.66
C ASP A 102 2.20 10.11 -3.55
N LEU A 103 1.68 9.69 -2.39
CA LEU A 103 2.49 9.29 -1.24
C LEU A 103 2.96 7.82 -1.28
N TYR A 104 2.28 6.97 -2.05
CA TYR A 104 2.56 5.53 -2.06
C TYR A 104 2.81 4.96 -3.45
N ALA A 105 1.80 5.01 -4.33
CA ALA A 105 1.86 4.31 -5.61
C ALA A 105 2.88 4.92 -6.59
N LYS A 106 3.23 6.20 -6.46
CA LYS A 106 4.28 6.85 -7.27
C LYS A 106 5.71 6.59 -6.76
N PRO A 107 6.03 6.81 -5.47
CA PRO A 107 7.42 6.74 -5.02
C PRO A 107 7.91 5.33 -4.68
N TYR A 108 7.02 4.37 -4.40
CA TYR A 108 7.45 3.02 -3.99
C TYR A 108 7.50 2.04 -5.14
N TYR A 109 8.60 1.29 -5.19
CA TYR A 109 8.90 0.25 -6.16
C TYR A 109 9.23 -1.04 -5.41
N PHE A 110 8.85 -2.18 -5.97
CA PHE A 110 8.97 -3.48 -5.31
C PHE A 110 9.66 -4.45 -6.26
N GLY A 111 10.84 -4.92 -5.86
CA GLY A 111 11.57 -5.97 -6.53
C GLY A 111 10.79 -7.28 -6.47
N CYS A 112 10.64 -7.90 -7.63
CA CYS A 112 9.95 -9.17 -7.74
C CYS A 112 10.78 -10.15 -8.56
N GLU A 113 10.71 -11.40 -8.10
CA GLU A 113 11.22 -12.56 -8.80
C GLU A 113 10.47 -12.78 -10.12
N ALA A 114 11.11 -13.55 -11.00
CA ALA A 114 10.64 -13.83 -12.35
C ALA A 114 9.29 -14.57 -12.37
N ASP A 115 9.24 -15.71 -11.69
CA ASP A 115 8.14 -16.69 -11.69
C ASP A 115 7.07 -16.40 -10.63
N ASP A 116 7.22 -15.31 -9.87
CA ASP A 116 6.23 -14.92 -8.86
C ASP A 116 4.89 -14.54 -9.51
N ARG A 117 3.91 -15.44 -9.39
CA ARG A 117 2.54 -15.22 -9.87
C ARG A 117 1.85 -14.04 -9.18
N MET A 118 2.32 -13.61 -8.00
CA MET A 118 1.78 -12.44 -7.31
C MET A 118 2.14 -11.12 -8.00
N ASN A 119 3.05 -11.12 -8.98
CA ASN A 119 3.32 -9.96 -9.85
C ASN A 119 2.06 -9.41 -10.52
N VAL A 120 1.08 -10.27 -10.79
CA VAL A 120 -0.23 -9.91 -11.36
C VAL A 120 -0.95 -8.86 -10.52
N THR A 121 -0.78 -8.90 -9.19
CA THR A 121 -1.47 -7.99 -8.28
C THR A 121 -1.10 -6.53 -8.50
N ALA A 122 0.11 -6.25 -8.98
CA ALA A 122 0.57 -4.90 -9.31
C ALA A 122 -0.32 -4.19 -10.32
N PHE A 123 -0.92 -4.96 -11.23
CA PHE A 123 -1.71 -4.49 -12.36
C PHE A 123 -3.21 -4.77 -12.20
N GLY A 124 -3.58 -5.44 -11.11
CA GLY A 124 -4.95 -5.86 -10.83
C GLY A 124 -5.87 -4.71 -10.43
N ARG A 125 -7.15 -4.84 -10.79
CA ARG A 125 -8.21 -3.89 -10.39
C ARG A 125 -8.57 -3.93 -8.90
N GLY A 126 -8.04 -4.91 -8.16
CA GLY A 126 -8.25 -5.07 -6.73
C GLY A 126 -7.52 -4.03 -5.89
N ASN A 127 -6.49 -3.38 -6.44
CA ASN A 127 -5.78 -2.33 -5.73
C ASN A 127 -6.70 -1.13 -5.47
N PRO A 128 -6.60 -0.50 -4.28
CA PRO A 128 -7.35 0.70 -3.98
C PRO A 128 -7.24 1.75 -5.08
N PHE A 129 -8.38 2.35 -5.44
CA PHE A 129 -8.51 3.34 -6.53
C PHE A 129 -8.16 2.81 -7.93
N GLY A 130 -7.99 1.49 -8.09
CA GLY A 130 -7.48 0.86 -9.31
C GLY A 130 -5.99 1.10 -9.54
N ALA A 131 -5.26 1.55 -8.51
CA ALA A 131 -3.86 1.93 -8.61
C ALA A 131 -2.99 0.80 -9.17
N ARG A 132 -2.09 1.16 -10.09
CA ARG A 132 -1.00 0.27 -10.51
C ARG A 132 0.18 0.51 -9.58
N ILE A 133 0.71 -0.56 -9.00
CA ILE A 133 1.87 -0.51 -8.09
C ILE A 133 3.13 -0.86 -8.88
N ASN A 134 4.26 -0.20 -8.58
CA ASN A 134 5.46 -0.34 -9.41
C ASN A 134 6.22 -1.65 -9.07
N ALA A 135 5.82 -2.76 -9.69
CA ALA A 135 6.63 -3.97 -9.74
C ALA A 135 7.87 -3.74 -10.63
N ILE A 136 9.04 -4.16 -10.17
CA ILE A 136 10.28 -4.17 -10.97
C ILE A 136 10.84 -5.58 -11.01
N PHE A 137 11.17 -6.05 -12.20
CA PHE A 137 11.81 -7.34 -12.39
C PHE A 137 13.20 -7.37 -11.74
N SER A 138 13.45 -8.38 -10.91
CA SER A 138 14.75 -8.72 -10.36
C SER A 138 14.98 -10.21 -10.57
N SER A 139 16.11 -10.56 -11.19
CA SER A 139 16.38 -11.96 -11.56
C SER A 139 17.05 -12.75 -10.43
N ASP A 140 17.57 -12.08 -9.40
CA ASP A 140 18.36 -12.64 -8.30
C ASP A 140 19.32 -13.80 -8.67
N ILE A 141 20.03 -13.63 -9.79
CA ILE A 141 20.91 -14.69 -10.32
C ILE A 141 22.08 -14.88 -9.36
N GLY A 142 22.18 -16.09 -8.81
CA GLY A 142 23.16 -16.44 -7.78
C GLY A 142 22.52 -16.88 -6.47
N GLN A 143 21.22 -16.65 -6.30
CA GLN A 143 20.42 -17.22 -5.22
C GLN A 143 19.99 -18.67 -5.54
N PHE A 144 19.68 -19.45 -4.50
CA PHE A 144 19.28 -20.85 -4.61
C PHE A 144 17.96 -21.05 -5.37
N ASP A 145 17.13 -20.03 -5.46
CA ASP A 145 15.79 -20.09 -6.08
C ASP A 145 15.84 -19.98 -7.62
N VAL A 146 17.02 -19.70 -8.21
CA VAL A 146 17.23 -19.67 -9.67
C VAL A 146 18.09 -20.87 -10.11
N PRO A 147 17.50 -22.06 -10.33
CA PRO A 147 18.26 -23.26 -10.67
C PRO A 147 18.89 -23.21 -12.07
N ASN A 148 18.35 -22.38 -12.96
CA ASN A 148 18.86 -22.18 -14.32
C ASN A 148 18.95 -20.70 -14.65
N MET A 149 20.18 -20.18 -14.80
CA MET A 149 20.44 -18.76 -15.09
C MET A 149 19.88 -18.28 -16.44
N LEU A 150 19.48 -19.19 -17.33
CA LEU A 150 18.86 -18.86 -18.61
C LEU A 150 17.34 -18.66 -18.52
N SER A 151 16.72 -19.08 -17.41
CA SER A 151 15.26 -19.10 -17.27
C SER A 151 14.58 -17.82 -16.77
N PRO A 152 15.20 -16.88 -16.01
CA PRO A 152 14.43 -15.81 -15.37
C PRO A 152 13.62 -14.93 -16.32
N VAL A 153 14.15 -14.60 -17.50
CA VAL A 153 13.41 -13.79 -18.48
C VAL A 153 12.30 -14.61 -19.15
N PRO A 154 12.54 -15.85 -19.64
CA PRO A 154 11.48 -16.75 -20.07
C PRO A 154 10.37 -16.95 -19.03
N GLU A 155 10.71 -17.28 -17.79
CA GLU A 155 9.76 -17.54 -16.69
C GLU A 155 8.91 -16.30 -16.38
N ALA A 156 9.51 -15.12 -16.36
CA ALA A 156 8.75 -13.88 -16.19
C ALA A 156 7.72 -13.65 -17.32
N TYR A 157 8.03 -14.09 -18.55
CA TYR A 157 7.15 -13.95 -19.70
C TYR A 157 5.98 -14.95 -19.66
N GLU A 158 6.07 -16.05 -18.90
CA GLU A 158 4.98 -17.01 -18.72
C GLU A 158 3.72 -16.35 -18.15
N LEU A 159 3.85 -15.28 -17.35
CA LEU A 159 2.69 -14.49 -16.89
C LEU A 159 1.87 -13.87 -18.03
N VAL A 160 2.51 -13.58 -19.17
CA VAL A 160 1.85 -13.13 -20.39
C VAL A 160 1.26 -14.31 -21.16
N GLU A 161 2.00 -15.41 -21.27
CA GLU A 161 1.54 -16.63 -21.96
C GLU A 161 0.32 -17.27 -21.28
N ASP A 162 0.28 -17.23 -19.95
CA ASP A 162 -0.84 -17.65 -19.10
C ASP A 162 -2.00 -16.63 -19.07
N GLU A 163 -1.91 -15.52 -19.83
CA GLU A 163 -2.90 -14.45 -19.90
C GLU A 163 -3.22 -13.76 -18.55
N LEU A 164 -2.30 -13.81 -17.59
CA LEU A 164 -2.49 -13.20 -16.27
C LEU A 164 -2.19 -11.70 -16.29
N ILE A 165 -1.21 -11.30 -17.11
CA ILE A 165 -0.89 -9.90 -17.38
C ILE A 165 -0.85 -9.64 -18.89
N THR A 166 -1.02 -8.39 -19.29
CA THR A 166 -0.90 -8.01 -20.70
C THR A 166 0.56 -7.78 -21.10
N PRO A 167 0.90 -7.80 -22.40
CA PRO A 167 2.22 -7.41 -22.87
C PRO A 167 2.63 -5.98 -22.45
N ALA A 168 1.66 -5.08 -22.24
CA ALA A 168 1.92 -3.73 -21.74
C ALA A 168 2.31 -3.74 -20.26
N ASP A 169 1.66 -4.58 -19.44
CA ASP A 169 2.02 -4.79 -18.04
C ASP A 169 3.41 -5.39 -17.91
N PHE A 170 3.74 -6.38 -18.75
CA PHE A 170 5.07 -6.98 -18.79
C PHE A 170 6.15 -5.96 -19.17
N ARG A 171 5.86 -5.04 -20.10
CA ARG A 171 6.75 -3.92 -20.42
C ARG A 171 6.95 -2.99 -19.22
N ASP A 172 5.89 -2.70 -18.47
CA ASP A 172 6.01 -1.89 -17.25
C ASP A 172 6.89 -2.59 -16.21
N PHE A 173 6.64 -3.89 -15.98
CA PHE A 173 7.36 -4.74 -15.02
C PHE A 173 8.86 -4.87 -15.32
N THR A 174 9.22 -5.15 -16.59
CA THR A 174 10.60 -5.45 -16.97
C THR A 174 11.41 -4.23 -17.43
N PHE A 175 10.75 -3.11 -17.74
CA PHE A 175 11.42 -1.95 -18.31
C PHE A 175 10.94 -0.61 -17.73
N ALA A 176 9.67 -0.27 -17.89
CA ALA A 176 9.24 1.11 -17.68
C ALA A 176 9.35 1.56 -16.21
N ASN A 177 9.00 0.68 -15.27
CA ASN A 177 9.09 0.98 -13.84
C ASN A 177 10.55 1.16 -13.40
N ALA A 178 11.48 0.32 -13.88
CA ALA A 178 12.90 0.49 -13.60
C ALA A 178 13.46 1.80 -14.20
N VAL A 179 13.02 2.17 -15.41
CA VAL A 179 13.39 3.46 -16.00
C VAL A 179 12.87 4.62 -15.18
N ARG A 180 11.61 4.58 -14.71
CA ARG A 180 11.02 5.63 -13.88
C ARG A 180 11.74 5.75 -12.52
N LEU A 181 12.01 4.63 -11.85
CA LEU A 181 12.73 4.59 -10.57
C LEU A 181 14.02 5.40 -10.63
N TRP A 182 14.93 5.03 -11.53
CA TRP A 182 16.26 5.63 -11.61
C TRP A 182 16.29 6.94 -12.40
N GLY A 183 15.53 7.00 -13.49
CA GLY A 183 15.54 8.11 -14.44
C GLY A 183 14.82 9.37 -13.94
N GLN A 184 13.80 9.23 -13.08
CA GLN A 184 13.16 10.40 -12.46
C GLN A 184 14.09 11.08 -11.44
N GLN A 185 14.90 10.29 -10.72
CA GLN A 185 15.88 10.82 -9.76
C GLN A 185 17.12 11.36 -10.45
N ASN A 186 17.55 10.73 -11.54
CA ASN A 186 18.67 11.15 -12.35
C ASN A 186 18.34 10.97 -13.85
N PRO A 187 17.93 12.04 -14.56
CA PRO A 187 17.55 11.96 -15.98
C PRO A 187 18.64 11.43 -16.91
N ARG A 188 19.91 11.47 -16.47
CA ARG A 188 21.07 10.99 -17.22
C ARG A 188 21.48 9.55 -16.89
N PHE A 189 20.72 8.86 -16.02
CA PHE A 189 21.09 7.53 -15.50
C PHE A 189 21.38 6.51 -16.60
N PHE A 190 20.62 6.56 -17.70
CA PHE A 190 20.75 5.62 -18.82
C PHE A 190 21.64 6.13 -19.97
N GLU A 191 22.27 7.29 -19.86
CA GLU A 191 23.15 7.82 -20.92
C GLU A 191 24.32 6.86 -21.18
N GLY A 192 24.67 6.67 -22.46
CA GLY A 192 25.74 5.76 -22.87
C GLY A 192 25.36 4.27 -22.87
N THR A 193 24.15 3.91 -22.43
CA THR A 193 23.66 2.51 -22.50
C THR A 193 22.96 2.21 -23.83
N SER A 194 22.78 0.93 -24.14
CA SER A 194 22.02 0.48 -25.32
C SER A 194 20.53 0.88 -25.26
N VAL A 195 20.00 1.12 -24.06
CA VAL A 195 18.59 1.49 -23.83
C VAL A 195 18.37 2.99 -23.70
N ALA A 196 19.41 3.82 -23.82
CA ALA A 196 19.36 5.27 -23.57
C ALA A 196 18.19 5.97 -24.30
N LYS A 197 18.02 5.66 -25.59
CA LYS A 197 16.94 6.24 -26.42
C LYS A 197 15.55 5.82 -25.94
N ALA A 198 15.37 4.55 -25.59
CA ALA A 198 14.10 4.03 -25.12
C ALA A 198 13.76 4.58 -23.72
N ALA A 199 14.75 4.66 -22.83
CA ALA A 199 14.60 5.23 -21.50
C ALA A 199 14.23 6.72 -21.57
N ALA A 200 14.91 7.50 -22.43
CA ALA A 200 14.56 8.90 -22.65
C ALA A 200 13.15 9.06 -23.22
N ALA A 201 12.71 8.18 -24.13
CA ALA A 201 11.34 8.21 -24.65
C ALA A 201 10.31 7.91 -23.55
N GLU A 202 10.58 6.97 -22.66
CA GLU A 202 9.72 6.65 -21.52
C GLU A 202 9.63 7.80 -20.51
N LEU A 203 10.75 8.44 -20.17
CA LEU A 203 10.77 9.58 -19.24
C LEU A 203 10.09 10.84 -19.80
N ASN A 204 10.07 10.99 -21.13
CA ASN A 204 9.38 12.09 -21.82
C ASN A 204 7.91 11.78 -22.14
N ALA A 205 7.48 10.53 -22.00
CA ALA A 205 6.07 10.18 -22.13
C ALA A 205 5.28 10.84 -20.99
N ALA A 206 4.01 11.18 -21.24
CA ALA A 206 3.12 11.56 -20.15
C ALA A 206 3.17 10.45 -19.08
N PRO A 207 3.25 10.80 -17.78
CA PRO A 207 3.36 9.79 -16.73
C PRO A 207 2.26 8.74 -16.93
N ALA A 208 2.65 7.46 -16.93
CA ALA A 208 1.70 6.36 -17.00
C ALA A 208 0.59 6.65 -16.00
N LYS A 209 -0.67 6.48 -16.43
CA LYS A 209 -1.85 6.80 -15.62
C LYS A 209 -1.68 6.12 -14.26
N ALA A 210 -1.25 6.90 -13.26
CA ALA A 210 -1.33 6.50 -11.88
C ALA A 210 -2.84 6.49 -11.61
N ALA A 211 -3.43 5.29 -11.60
CA ALA A 211 -4.86 5.14 -11.83
C ALA A 211 -5.66 6.01 -10.85
N ALA A 212 -6.28 7.04 -11.43
CA ALA A 212 -7.28 7.92 -10.84
C ALA A 212 -7.90 8.79 -11.96
N GLU A 213 -8.14 8.21 -13.14
CA GLU A 213 -9.06 8.75 -14.15
C GLU A 213 -10.16 7.74 -14.44
#